data_AF-A0A7Z9UTY9-F1
#
_entry.id   AF-A0A7Z9UTY9-F1
#
_cell.length_a   1.000
_cell.length_b   1.000
_cell.length_c   1.000
_cell.angle_alpha   90.00
_cell.angle_beta   90.00
_cell.angle_gamma   90.00
#
_symmetry.space_group_name_H-M   'P 1'
#
loop_
_entity.id
_entity.type
_entity.pdbx_description
1 polymer ?
#
loop_
_entity_poly.entity_id
_entity_poly.type
_entity_poly.pdbx_seq_one_letter_code
_entity_poly.pdbx_strand_id
1 'polypeptide(L)'
;MLEESINSSEESTIAYLQQLISDYPLVLALIAVILLIVVVLVVLLLTWQAGNRVSQNEIKVELKQIDVASNGILVDVDALIKNVGETTVTLSEIYLHLIELNQTHVVEVEEVFGADLPCEIEV
;
A
#
# COMPACT_ATOMS: atom_id res chain seq x y z
N MET A 1 7.23 -18.25 56.83
CA MET A 1 5.98 -17.46 57.05
C MET A 1 5.59 -16.57 55.86
N LEU A 2 6.48 -16.21 54.93
CA LEU A 2 6.12 -15.42 53.73
C LEU A 2 5.51 -16.28 52.60
N GLU A 3 6.01 -17.49 52.38
CA GLU A 3 5.53 -18.40 51.32
C GLU A 3 4.07 -18.83 51.53
N GLU A 4 3.65 -19.01 52.79
CA GLU A 4 2.29 -19.39 53.16
C GLU A 4 1.27 -18.26 52.89
N SER A 5 1.69 -17.00 53.06
CA SER A 5 0.83 -15.85 52.75
C SER A 5 0.61 -15.62 51.25
N ILE A 6 1.63 -15.92 50.43
CA ILE A 6 1.54 -15.83 48.95
C ILE A 6 0.60 -16.92 48.43
N ASN A 7 0.77 -18.15 48.91
CA ASN A 7 -0.06 -19.28 48.49
C ASN A 7 -1.55 -19.07 48.84
N SER A 8 -1.85 -18.50 50.01
CA SER A 8 -3.24 -18.18 50.39
C SER A 8 -3.85 -17.05 49.55
N SER A 9 -3.02 -16.13 49.05
CA SER A 9 -3.46 -15.00 48.21
C SER A 9 -3.79 -15.45 46.79
N GLU A 10 -3.01 -16.40 46.25
CA GLU A 10 -3.26 -17.04 44.95
C GLU A 10 -4.49 -17.96 45.01
N GLU A 11 -4.65 -18.75 46.07
CA GLU A 11 -5.87 -19.55 46.28
C GLU A 11 -7.12 -18.69 46.41
N SER A 12 -7.03 -17.54 47.09
CA SER A 12 -8.14 -16.60 47.24
C SER A 12 -8.54 -15.94 45.90
N THR A 13 -7.55 -15.59 45.07
CA THR A 13 -7.83 -15.04 43.72
C THR A 13 -8.41 -16.10 42.79
N ILE A 14 -7.93 -17.34 42.85
CA ILE A 14 -8.48 -18.45 42.06
C ILE A 14 -9.93 -18.76 42.49
N ALA A 15 -10.22 -18.79 43.80
CA ALA A 15 -11.56 -18.99 44.31
C ALA A 15 -12.53 -17.87 43.89
N TYR A 16 -12.06 -16.62 43.93
CA TYR A 16 -12.83 -15.46 43.47
C TYR A 16 -13.13 -15.53 41.96
N LEU A 17 -12.16 -15.95 41.14
CA LEU A 17 -12.36 -16.17 39.71
C LEU A 17 -13.33 -17.32 39.43
N GLN A 18 -13.24 -18.43 40.17
CA GLN A 18 -14.18 -19.54 40.06
C GLN A 18 -15.61 -19.13 40.40
N GLN A 19 -15.77 -18.32 41.45
CA GLN A 19 -17.06 -17.78 41.83
C GLN A 19 -17.61 -16.81 40.78
N LEU A 20 -16.77 -15.93 40.23
CA LEU A 20 -17.14 -15.05 39.12
C LEU A 20 -17.58 -15.82 37.86
N ILE A 21 -16.91 -16.93 37.55
CA ILE A 21 -17.27 -17.84 36.45
C ILE A 21 -18.61 -18.51 36.69
N SER A 22 -18.88 -18.91 37.93
CA SER A 22 -20.14 -19.54 38.33
C SER A 22 -21.31 -18.55 38.33
N ASP A 23 -21.06 -17.31 38.76
CA ASP A 23 -22.11 -16.30 38.92
C ASP A 23 -22.51 -15.66 37.58
N TYR A 24 -21.58 -15.56 36.62
CA TYR A 24 -21.82 -14.87 35.35
C TYR A 24 -21.30 -15.62 34.10
N PRO A 25 -21.67 -16.91 33.90
CA PRO A 25 -21.16 -17.70 32.79
C PRO A 25 -21.54 -17.12 31.43
N LEU A 26 -22.75 -16.52 31.33
CA LEU A 26 -23.26 -15.94 30.10
C LEU A 26 -22.54 -14.63 29.72
N VAL A 27 -22.17 -13.81 30.71
CA VAL A 27 -21.43 -12.57 30.48
C VAL A 27 -20.01 -12.88 30.00
N LEU A 28 -19.36 -13.87 30.61
CA LEU A 28 -18.03 -14.32 30.19
C LEU A 28 -18.04 -14.91 28.77
N ALA A 29 -19.05 -15.71 28.44
CA ALA A 29 -19.23 -16.22 27.08
C ALA A 29 -19.39 -15.07 26.06
N LEU A 30 -20.16 -14.05 26.41
CA LEU A 30 -20.37 -12.87 25.55
C LEU A 30 -19.07 -12.08 25.34
N ILE A 31 -18.28 -11.88 26.40
CA ILE A 31 -16.95 -11.24 26.32
C ILE A 31 -16.02 -12.05 25.40
N ALA A 32 -15.98 -13.38 25.56
CA ALA A 32 -15.15 -14.24 24.72
C ALA A 32 -15.54 -14.15 23.23
N VAL A 33 -16.84 -14.12 22.93
CA VAL A 33 -17.35 -13.95 21.55
C VAL A 33 -16.96 -12.58 20.98
N ILE A 34 -17.10 -11.51 21.76
CA ILE A 34 -16.69 -10.16 21.33
C ILE A 34 -15.20 -10.12 21.01
N LEU A 35 -14.35 -10.69 21.87
CA LEU A 35 -12.91 -10.76 21.63
C LEU A 35 -12.59 -11.53 20.34
N LEU A 36 -13.28 -12.65 20.08
CA LEU A 36 -13.09 -13.44 18.87
C LEU A 36 -13.48 -12.64 17.61
N ILE A 37 -14.60 -11.90 17.66
CA ILE A 37 -15.02 -11.02 16.56
C ILE A 37 -13.96 -9.93 16.29
N VAL A 38 -13.42 -9.30 17.34
CA VAL A 38 -12.37 -8.28 17.20
C VAL A 38 -11.12 -8.86 16.53
N VAL A 39 -10.68 -10.06 16.92
CA VAL A 39 -9.54 -10.74 16.29
C VAL A 39 -9.80 -10.99 14.81
N VAL A 40 -10.98 -11.52 14.46
CA VAL A 40 -11.36 -11.77 13.07
C VAL A 40 -11.38 -10.46 12.26
N LEU A 41 -11.95 -9.39 12.81
CA LEU A 41 -11.96 -8.07 12.15
C LEU A 41 -10.55 -7.54 11.93
N VAL A 42 -9.64 -7.67 12.88
CA VAL A 42 -8.24 -7.26 12.71
C VAL A 42 -7.58 -8.04 11.58
N VAL A 43 -7.77 -9.36 11.51
CA VAL A 43 -7.22 -10.18 10.42
C VAL A 43 -7.80 -9.77 9.06
N LEU A 44 -9.10 -9.51 9.00
CA LEU A 44 -9.76 -9.03 7.77
C LEU A 44 -9.23 -7.65 7.35
N LEU A 45 -9.02 -6.73 8.29
CA LEU A 45 -8.46 -5.41 7.99
C LEU A 45 -7.01 -5.51 7.50
N LEU A 46 -6.20 -6.37 8.11
CA LEU A 46 -4.80 -6.60 7.68
C LEU A 46 -4.72 -7.23 6.29
N THR A 47 -5.56 -8.23 6.02
CA THR A 47 -5.63 -8.89 4.70
C THR A 47 -6.20 -7.97 3.62
N TRP A 48 -7.21 -7.15 3.96
CA TRP A 48 -7.71 -6.10 3.08
C TRP A 48 -6.63 -5.04 2.78
N GLN A 49 -5.90 -4.59 3.79
CA GLN A 49 -4.84 -3.60 3.61
C GLN A 49 -3.67 -4.15 2.78
N ALA A 50 -3.36 -5.44 2.89
CA ALA A 50 -2.37 -6.11 2.05
C ALA A 50 -2.82 -6.21 0.59
N GLY A 51 -4.10 -6.52 0.34
CA GLY A 51 -4.67 -6.58 -1.01
C GLY A 51 -4.97 -5.22 -1.65
N ASN A 52 -5.14 -4.17 -0.84
CA ASN A 52 -5.50 -2.83 -1.30
C ASN A 52 -4.27 -1.90 -1.46
N ARG A 53 -3.06 -2.46 -1.49
CA ARG A 53 -1.90 -1.77 -2.07
C ARG A 53 -2.10 -1.70 -3.58
N VAL A 54 -3.03 -0.84 -4.01
CA VAL A 54 -3.07 -0.35 -5.38
C VAL A 54 -1.70 0.27 -5.62
N SER A 55 -0.93 -0.40 -6.46
CA SER A 55 0.43 -0.05 -6.84
C SER A 55 0.46 1.39 -7.34
N GLN A 56 0.83 2.33 -6.48
CA GLN A 56 0.82 3.75 -6.83
C GLN A 56 2.04 4.17 -7.67
N ASN A 57 3.02 3.29 -7.87
CA ASN A 57 4.20 3.54 -8.70
C ASN A 57 4.44 2.36 -9.64
N GLU A 58 3.60 2.17 -10.65
CA GLU A 58 3.85 1.18 -11.70
C GLU A 58 4.79 1.73 -12.80
N ILE A 59 4.82 3.05 -13.00
CA ILE A 59 5.59 3.67 -14.09
C ILE A 59 6.48 4.79 -13.54
N LYS A 60 7.75 4.76 -13.94
CA LYS A 60 8.74 5.82 -13.69
C LYS A 60 9.10 6.47 -15.03
N VAL A 61 9.01 7.79 -15.11
CA VAL A 61 9.43 8.57 -16.29
C VAL A 61 10.65 9.41 -15.92
N GLU A 62 11.74 9.25 -16.65
CA GLU A 62 12.98 10.00 -16.49
C GLU A 62 13.27 10.80 -17.76
N LEU A 63 13.26 12.13 -17.65
CA LEU A 63 13.75 13.01 -18.71
C LEU A 63 15.29 12.98 -18.71
N LYS A 64 15.89 12.55 -19.82
CA LYS A 64 17.36 12.46 -19.98
C LYS A 64 17.94 13.74 -20.54
N GLN A 65 17.35 14.27 -21.61
CA GLN A 65 17.84 15.46 -22.28
C GLN A 65 16.71 16.19 -22.98
N ILE A 66 16.84 17.52 -23.05
CA ILE A 66 16.05 18.37 -23.94
C ILE A 66 17.02 19.26 -24.68
N ASP A 67 17.11 19.12 -25.99
CA ASP A 67 17.89 19.99 -26.84
C ASP A 67 16.96 20.87 -27.67
N VAL A 68 17.12 22.19 -27.54
CA VAL A 68 16.35 23.16 -28.31
C VAL A 68 17.28 23.82 -29.31
N ALA A 69 16.99 23.66 -30.60
CA ALA A 69 17.74 24.33 -31.65
C ALA A 69 17.69 25.86 -31.45
N SER A 70 18.75 26.57 -31.84
CA SER A 70 18.90 28.01 -31.55
C SER A 70 17.81 28.91 -32.12
N ASN A 71 16.97 28.39 -33.02
CA ASN A 71 15.80 29.06 -33.59
C ASN A 71 14.49 28.75 -32.84
N GLY A 72 14.48 27.87 -31.84
CA GLY A 72 13.30 27.47 -31.05
C GLY A 72 12.31 26.57 -31.78
N ILE A 73 12.58 26.19 -33.04
CA ILE A 73 11.63 25.48 -33.91
C ILE A 73 11.74 23.96 -33.74
N LEU A 74 12.91 23.47 -33.34
CA LEU A 74 13.17 22.05 -33.15
C LEU A 74 13.52 21.81 -31.68
N VAL A 75 12.72 20.96 -31.05
CA VAL A 75 12.91 20.47 -29.69
C VAL A 75 13.12 18.96 -29.80
N ASP A 76 14.30 18.51 -29.42
CA ASP A 76 14.60 17.10 -29.24
C ASP A 76 14.43 16.74 -27.76
N VAL A 77 13.71 15.67 -27.46
CA VAL A 77 13.35 15.26 -26.10
C VAL A 77 13.67 13.79 -25.92
N ASP A 78 14.71 13.52 -25.14
CA ASP A 78 15.04 12.17 -24.72
C ASP A 78 14.37 11.87 -23.38
N ALA A 79 13.41 10.95 -23.37
CA ALA A 79 12.75 10.46 -22.17
C ALA A 79 12.83 8.93 -22.08
N LEU A 80 13.07 8.44 -20.86
CA LEU A 80 13.11 7.03 -20.52
C LEU A 80 11.89 6.70 -19.65
N ILE A 81 11.00 5.87 -20.17
CA ILE A 81 9.83 5.37 -19.45
C ILE A 81 10.13 3.94 -19.02
N LYS A 82 9.98 3.64 -17.72
CA LYS A 82 10.21 2.32 -17.14
C LYS A 82 8.98 1.84 -16.40
N ASN A 83 8.68 0.56 -16.51
CA ASN A 83 7.70 -0.11 -15.68
C ASN A 83 8.40 -0.72 -14.46
N VAL A 84 8.18 -0.11 -13.29
CA VAL A 84 8.68 -0.56 -11.99
C VAL A 84 7.60 -1.28 -11.17
N GLY A 85 6.42 -1.50 -11.76
CA GLY A 85 5.34 -2.27 -11.19
C GLY A 85 5.54 -3.77 -11.39
N GLU A 86 4.66 -4.57 -10.77
CA GLU A 86 4.71 -6.04 -10.83
C GLU A 86 4.01 -6.61 -12.08
N THR A 87 3.32 -5.78 -12.85
CA THR A 87 2.52 -6.17 -14.02
C THR A 87 2.98 -5.44 -15.27
N THR A 88 2.96 -6.10 -16.42
CA THR A 88 3.18 -5.45 -17.72
C THR A 88 2.19 -4.32 -17.93
N VAL A 89 2.66 -3.19 -18.45
CA VAL A 89 1.84 -2.02 -18.78
C VAL A 89 1.97 -1.70 -20.25
N THR A 90 0.83 -1.47 -20.91
CA THR A 90 0.80 -1.02 -22.31
C THR A 90 0.70 0.51 -22.36
N LEU A 91 1.69 1.17 -22.96
CA LEU A 91 1.66 2.58 -23.33
C LEU A 91 0.81 2.77 -24.58
N SER A 92 -0.36 3.38 -24.43
CA SER A 92 -1.22 3.69 -25.56
C SER A 92 -0.83 4.98 -26.27
N GLU A 93 -0.56 6.04 -25.50
CA GLU A 93 -0.40 7.41 -26.00
C GLU A 93 0.65 8.15 -25.18
N ILE A 94 1.47 8.98 -25.83
CA ILE A 94 2.45 9.86 -25.18
C ILE A 94 2.16 11.30 -25.62
N TYR A 95 1.92 12.17 -24.63
CA TYR A 95 1.70 13.59 -24.83
C TYR A 95 2.86 14.41 -24.26
N LEU A 96 3.47 15.24 -25.11
CA LEU A 96 4.51 16.19 -24.73
C LEU A 96 3.89 17.57 -24.54
N HIS A 97 3.96 18.09 -23.32
CA HIS A 97 3.47 19.43 -22.97
C HIS A 97 4.65 20.40 -22.90
N LEU A 98 4.76 21.27 -23.89
CA LEU A 98 5.79 22.32 -23.99
C LEU A 98 5.20 23.65 -23.51
N ILE A 99 5.80 24.25 -22.49
CA ILE A 99 5.33 25.53 -21.92
C ILE A 99 6.29 26.64 -22.33
N GLU A 100 5.80 27.58 -23.13
CA GLU A 100 6.54 28.77 -23.56
C GLU A 100 5.72 30.02 -23.24
N LEU A 101 6.30 30.97 -22.46
CA LEU A 101 5.70 32.30 -22.21
C LEU A 101 4.19 32.28 -21.84
N ASN A 102 3.80 31.39 -20.92
CA ASN A 102 2.41 31.13 -20.50
C ASN A 102 1.48 30.46 -21.53
N GLN A 103 2.00 29.99 -22.66
CA GLN A 103 1.28 29.15 -23.61
C GLN A 103 1.72 27.70 -23.46
N THR A 104 0.75 26.78 -23.42
CA THR A 104 1.01 25.34 -23.41
C THR A 104 0.75 24.80 -24.81
N HIS A 105 1.79 24.26 -25.44
CA HIS A 105 1.70 23.51 -26.67
C HIS A 105 1.68 22.02 -26.34
N VAL A 106 0.73 21.29 -26.92
CA VAL A 106 0.62 19.84 -26.74
C VAL A 106 1.02 19.19 -28.05
N VAL A 107 2.03 18.33 -28.00
CA VAL A 107 2.48 17.52 -29.13
C VAL A 107 2.16 16.08 -28.80
N GLU A 108 1.29 15.47 -29.60
CA GLU A 108 1.04 14.03 -29.56
C GLU A 108 2.15 13.31 -30.32
N VAL A 109 2.72 12.28 -29.71
CA VAL A 109 3.71 11.43 -30.37
C VAL A 109 2.95 10.45 -31.26
N GLU A 110 2.98 10.68 -32.58
CA GLU A 110 2.16 9.94 -33.55
C GLU A 110 2.43 8.43 -33.60
N GLU A 111 3.63 7.98 -33.23
CA GLU A 111 3.98 6.56 -33.28
C GLU A 111 4.83 6.14 -32.07
N VAL A 112 4.25 5.29 -31.22
CA VAL A 112 4.93 4.66 -30.09
C VAL A 112 5.29 3.22 -30.46
N PHE A 113 6.55 2.98 -30.80
CA PHE A 113 7.05 1.64 -31.11
C PHE A 113 7.36 0.85 -29.82
N GLY A 114 6.80 -0.35 -29.69
CA GLY A 114 7.07 -1.22 -28.54
C GLY A 114 6.26 -0.87 -27.29
N ALA A 115 4.95 -0.67 -27.47
CA ALA A 115 4.01 -0.20 -26.45
C ALA A 115 3.91 -1.06 -25.17
N ASP A 116 4.39 -2.30 -25.13
CA ASP A 116 4.35 -3.12 -23.92
C ASP A 116 5.64 -2.94 -23.11
N LEU A 117 5.56 -2.23 -21.98
CA LEU A 117 6.66 -2.07 -21.04
C LEU A 117 6.75 -3.32 -20.14
N PRO A 118 7.80 -4.16 -20.30
CA PRO A 118 8.01 -5.30 -19.43
C PRO A 118 8.35 -4.82 -18.01
N CYS A 119 8.05 -5.67 -17.05
CA CYS A 119 8.36 -5.45 -15.65
C CYS A 119 9.90 -5.40 -15.44
N GLU A 120 10.42 -4.23 -15.05
CA GLU A 120 11.80 -4.03 -14.61
C GLU A 120 11.82 -3.91 -13.09
N ILE A 121 11.65 -5.04 -12.39
CA ILE A 121 11.96 -5.10 -10.96
C ILE A 121 13.48 -4.95 -10.84
N GLU A 122 13.95 -3.86 -10.26
CA GLU A 122 15.33 -3.77 -9.79
C GLU A 122 15.52 -4.85 -8.71
N VAL A 123 16.25 -5.93 -9.06
CA VAL A 123 16.66 -7.00 -8.13
C VAL A 123 17.88 -6.56 -7.33
#